data_AF-A0A0T6ZYW7-F1
#
_entry.id   AF-A0A0T6ZYW7-F1
#
_cell.length_a   1.000
_cell.length_b   1.000
_cell.length_c   1.000
_cell.angle_alpha   90.00
_cell.angle_beta   90.00
_cell.angle_gamma   90.00
#
_symmetry.space_group_name_H-M   'P 1'
#
loop_
_entity.id
_entity.type
_entity.pdbx_description
1 polymer ?
#
loop_
_entity_poly.entity_id
_entity_poly.type
_entity_poly.pdbx_seq_one_letter_code
_entity_poly.pdbx_strand_id
1 'polypeptide(L)'
;MTPLTSAASVASVIIKTEAMAYMKTKLVLTALALFAATTFEAQAEDLVFKLKNNTGAVLTNFYTSPVGVNEWEDDVFGRQVLNPGEDMEITIADGREVCKYDMRFEFEEGSGLDTTEDMQDLCELGEYTIHE
;
A
#
# COMPACT_ATOMS: atom_id res chain seq x y z
N MET A 1 21.32 4.75 70.48
CA MET A 1 22.13 4.30 69.33
C MET A 1 21.82 5.20 68.16
N THR A 2 22.81 6.05 67.85
CA THR A 2 23.29 6.45 66.51
C THR A 2 22.31 7.04 65.47
N PRO A 3 22.80 7.91 64.58
CA PRO A 3 22.61 9.34 64.79
C PRO A 3 22.22 10.07 63.49
N LEU A 4 22.40 11.39 63.56
CA LEU A 4 22.95 12.26 62.51
C LEU A 4 22.03 12.77 61.38
N THR A 5 21.71 14.06 61.53
CA THR A 5 21.99 15.19 60.61
C THR A 5 21.51 15.15 59.16
N SER A 6 20.88 16.25 58.71
CA SER A 6 21.54 17.36 57.99
C SER A 6 20.53 18.25 57.24
N ALA A 7 20.93 19.49 56.92
CA ALA A 7 20.19 20.52 56.17
C ALA A 7 20.67 20.71 54.70
N ALA A 8 19.76 21.25 53.86
CA ALA A 8 19.85 22.14 52.65
C ALA A 8 20.34 21.68 51.23
N SER A 9 19.53 22.02 50.17
CA SER A 9 19.82 22.65 48.83
C SER A 9 19.00 22.13 47.58
N VAL A 10 18.92 22.94 46.49
CA VAL A 10 18.02 23.07 45.28
C VAL A 10 17.86 21.88 44.27
N ALA A 11 16.64 21.62 43.68
CA ALA A 11 16.30 21.28 42.25
C ALA A 11 14.91 20.54 41.97
N SER A 12 14.35 20.75 40.76
CA SER A 12 13.31 19.99 39.98
C SER A 12 11.79 20.28 40.09
N VAL A 13 11.14 20.40 38.91
CA VAL A 13 9.70 20.56 38.60
C VAL A 13 8.86 19.43 39.21
N ILE A 14 7.82 19.81 39.97
CA ILE A 14 6.88 18.92 40.65
C ILE A 14 5.85 18.36 39.67
N ILE A 15 5.94 17.04 39.49
CA ILE A 15 4.92 16.11 39.00
C ILE A 15 3.65 16.30 39.82
N LYS A 16 2.49 16.44 39.16
CA LYS A 16 1.20 16.67 39.82
C LYS A 16 0.89 15.51 40.76
N THR A 17 1.02 15.75 42.06
CA THR A 17 -0.06 15.77 43.05
C THR A 17 0.63 15.64 44.41
N GLU A 18 0.70 16.77 45.10
CA GLU A 18 1.07 16.97 46.51
C GLU A 18 2.42 16.40 47.01
N ALA A 19 3.23 17.35 47.51
CA ALA A 19 4.40 17.16 48.34
C ALA A 19 4.15 16.10 49.44
N MET A 20 5.12 15.30 49.88
CA MET A 20 6.34 15.80 50.53
C MET A 20 7.53 14.83 50.39
N ALA A 21 8.61 15.39 49.83
CA ALA A 21 10.02 15.28 50.22
C ALA A 21 10.59 13.94 50.73
N TYR A 22 11.70 13.50 50.14
CA TYR A 22 13.04 13.91 50.60
C TYR A 22 14.17 13.27 49.74
N MET A 23 15.21 14.06 49.54
CA MET A 23 16.26 13.98 48.51
C MET A 23 17.39 12.99 48.85
N LYS A 24 17.79 12.17 47.88
CA LYS A 24 19.18 11.66 47.73
C LYS A 24 19.57 11.70 46.25
N THR A 25 20.45 12.63 45.94
CA THR A 25 21.04 12.92 44.64
C THR A 25 21.45 11.66 43.87
N LYS A 26 20.82 11.44 42.73
CA LYS A 26 21.49 10.91 41.54
C LYS A 26 21.23 11.88 40.39
N LEU A 27 22.31 12.39 39.82
CA LEU A 27 22.35 13.03 38.51
C LEU A 27 21.51 12.21 37.53
N VAL A 28 20.37 12.71 37.08
CA VAL A 28 19.76 12.29 35.82
C VAL A 28 19.01 13.50 35.25
N LEU A 29 19.59 14.11 34.23
CA LEU A 29 18.88 14.99 33.30
C LEU A 29 17.64 14.25 32.79
N THR A 30 16.45 14.83 32.85
CA THR A 30 15.32 14.27 32.09
C THR A 30 14.72 15.35 31.22
N ALA A 31 15.12 15.27 29.96
CA ALA A 31 14.74 16.12 28.87
C ALA A 31 13.23 16.06 28.60
N LEU A 32 12.76 17.17 28.06
CA LEU A 32 11.47 17.38 27.43
C LEU A 32 11.24 16.27 26.37
N ALA A 33 10.46 15.24 26.70
CA ALA A 33 10.08 14.22 25.73
C ALA A 33 8.91 14.76 24.87
N LEU A 34 9.28 15.45 23.78
CA LEU A 34 8.41 15.65 22.63
C LEU A 34 8.05 14.27 22.07
N PHE A 35 6.84 13.80 22.34
CA PHE A 35 6.26 12.66 21.62
C PHE A 35 6.01 13.12 20.17
N ALA A 36 6.95 12.84 19.28
CA ALA A 36 6.71 12.92 17.84
C ALA A 36 5.72 11.81 17.47
N ALA A 37 4.49 12.20 17.12
CA ALA A 37 3.55 11.29 16.48
C ALA A 37 4.09 10.98 15.08
N THR A 38 4.61 9.77 14.88
CA THR A 38 4.94 9.28 13.54
C THR A 38 3.64 8.85 12.89
N THR A 39 3.09 9.68 12.00
CA THR A 39 2.07 9.25 11.04
C THR A 39 2.77 8.37 10.02
N PHE A 40 2.47 7.07 10.02
CA PHE A 40 2.82 6.21 8.90
C PHE A 40 1.88 6.59 7.76
N GLU A 41 2.42 7.27 6.75
CA GLU A 41 1.72 7.44 5.48
C GLU A 41 1.66 6.08 4.82
N ALA A 42 0.46 5.51 4.71
CA ALA A 42 0.24 4.34 3.90
C ALA A 42 0.35 4.81 2.44
N GLN A 43 1.38 4.32 1.74
CA GLN A 43 1.64 4.63 0.34
C GLN A 43 1.02 3.49 -0.47
N ALA A 44 0.06 3.81 -1.34
CA ALA A 44 -0.41 2.86 -2.33
C ALA A 44 0.71 2.60 -3.34
N GLU A 45 1.11 1.33 -3.48
CA GLU A 45 2.12 0.93 -4.46
C GLU A 45 1.44 0.67 -5.81
N ASP A 46 2.10 1.09 -6.90
CA ASP A 46 1.61 0.80 -8.24
C ASP A 46 1.67 -0.71 -8.50
N LEU A 47 0.61 -1.27 -9.08
CA LEU A 47 0.54 -2.69 -9.39
C LEU A 47 1.14 -2.90 -10.78
N VAL A 48 2.24 -3.64 -10.85
CA VAL A 48 2.98 -3.86 -12.09
C VAL A 48 3.07 -5.34 -12.42
N PHE A 49 2.58 -5.71 -13.60
CA PHE A 49 2.65 -7.09 -14.09
C PHE A 49 2.80 -7.11 -15.61
N LYS A 50 3.26 -8.24 -16.15
CA LYS A 50 3.36 -8.42 -17.60
C LYS A 50 2.12 -9.15 -18.14
N LEU A 51 1.46 -8.57 -19.13
CA LEU A 51 0.36 -9.19 -19.85
C LEU A 51 0.86 -9.76 -21.17
N LYS A 52 0.56 -11.03 -21.43
CA LYS A 52 0.90 -11.71 -22.68
C LYS A 52 -0.34 -12.19 -23.41
N ASN A 53 -0.44 -11.84 -24.69
CA ASN A 53 -1.48 -12.34 -25.56
C ASN A 53 -0.99 -13.62 -26.27
N ASN A 54 -1.32 -14.79 -25.73
CA ASN A 54 -1.02 -16.08 -26.37
C ASN A 54 -2.23 -16.63 -27.14
N THR A 55 -3.08 -15.75 -27.65
CA THR A 55 -4.21 -16.09 -28.53
C THR A 55 -3.87 -15.81 -30.01
N GLY A 56 -4.80 -16.12 -30.90
CA GLY A 56 -4.72 -15.78 -32.33
C GLY A 56 -5.27 -14.39 -32.71
N ALA A 57 -5.84 -13.63 -31.78
CA ALA A 57 -6.53 -12.37 -32.05
C ALA A 57 -5.82 -11.16 -31.44
N VAL A 58 -6.03 -9.96 -32.01
CA VAL A 58 -5.56 -8.71 -31.40
C VAL A 58 -6.42 -8.41 -30.18
N LEU A 59 -5.79 -8.16 -29.04
CA LEU A 59 -6.46 -7.67 -27.85
C LEU A 59 -6.55 -6.14 -27.94
N THR A 60 -7.77 -5.61 -28.07
CA THR A 60 -8.00 -4.19 -28.35
C THR A 60 -8.25 -3.37 -27.10
N ASN A 61 -8.85 -3.97 -26.07
CA ASN A 61 -9.13 -3.29 -24.80
C ASN A 61 -8.84 -4.20 -23.62
N PHE A 62 -8.34 -3.59 -22.55
CA PHE A 62 -8.08 -4.27 -21.30
C PHE A 62 -8.61 -3.42 -20.15
N TYR A 63 -9.50 -3.99 -19.36
CA TYR A 63 -10.11 -3.31 -18.21
C TYR A 63 -9.77 -4.03 -16.93
N THR A 64 -9.67 -3.26 -15.85
CA THR A 64 -9.50 -3.76 -14.49
C THR A 64 -10.50 -3.08 -13.56
N SER A 65 -11.05 -3.80 -12.60
CA SER A 65 -11.91 -3.22 -11.56
C SER A 65 -11.69 -3.94 -10.22
N PRO A 66 -11.61 -3.24 -9.08
CA PRO A 66 -11.52 -3.91 -7.79
C PRO A 66 -12.69 -4.88 -7.56
N VAL A 67 -12.41 -6.05 -6.99
CA VAL A 67 -13.44 -7.07 -6.76
C VAL A 67 -14.60 -6.50 -5.94
N GLY A 68 -15.83 -6.71 -6.43
CA GLY A 68 -17.06 -6.24 -5.81
C GLY A 68 -17.54 -4.88 -6.31
N VAL A 69 -16.82 -4.25 -7.23
CA VAL A 69 -17.30 -3.12 -8.03
C VAL A 69 -17.98 -3.67 -9.28
N ASN A 70 -19.25 -3.30 -9.50
CA ASN A 70 -20.08 -3.87 -10.58
C ASN A 70 -19.98 -3.11 -11.91
N GLU A 71 -19.09 -2.12 -11.99
CA GLU A 71 -18.88 -1.28 -13.16
C GLU A 71 -17.40 -1.38 -13.56
N TRP A 72 -17.15 -1.48 -14.87
CA TRP A 72 -15.82 -1.46 -15.44
C TRP A 72 -15.30 -0.02 -15.49
N GLU A 73 -14.02 0.15 -15.15
CA GLU A 73 -13.33 1.44 -15.22
C GLU A 73 -12.80 1.71 -16.65
N ASP A 74 -11.92 2.69 -16.81
CA ASP A 74 -11.36 3.06 -18.11
C ASP A 74 -10.47 1.95 -18.70
N ASP A 75 -10.36 1.93 -20.04
CA ASP A 75 -9.46 1.03 -20.76
C ASP A 75 -7.99 1.37 -20.46
N VAL A 76 -7.26 0.38 -19.94
CA VAL A 76 -5.85 0.46 -19.56
C VAL A 76 -4.95 0.69 -20.78
N PHE A 77 -5.32 0.19 -21.96
CA PHE A 77 -4.51 0.37 -23.17
C PHE A 77 -4.64 1.75 -23.81
N GLY A 78 -5.77 2.44 -23.58
CA GLY A 78 -6.06 3.74 -24.17
C GLY A 78 -6.15 3.73 -25.70
N ARG A 79 -5.02 3.93 -26.40
CA ARG A 79 -4.95 3.86 -27.89
C ARG A 79 -4.05 2.74 -28.39
N GLN A 80 -3.46 1.97 -27.48
CA GLN A 80 -2.60 0.85 -27.81
C GLN A 80 -3.43 -0.41 -27.96
N VAL A 81 -2.83 -1.44 -28.54
CA VAL A 81 -3.39 -2.79 -28.64
C VAL A 81 -2.26 -3.79 -28.39
N LEU A 82 -2.61 -5.02 -28.06
CA LEU A 82 -1.63 -6.10 -27.87
C LEU A 82 -1.84 -7.19 -28.94
N ASN A 83 -0.90 -7.30 -29.89
CA ASN A 83 -1.03 -8.24 -31.01
C ASN A 83 -0.82 -9.70 -30.56
N PRO A 84 -1.26 -10.68 -31.38
CA PRO A 84 -0.98 -12.09 -31.14
C PRO A 84 0.51 -12.37 -30.90
N GLY A 85 0.80 -13.05 -29.79
CA GLY A 85 2.16 -13.45 -29.39
C GLY A 85 3.00 -12.37 -28.71
N GLU A 86 2.50 -11.13 -28.60
CA GLU A 86 3.19 -10.03 -27.93
C GLU A 86 2.93 -10.02 -26.42
N ASP A 87 3.79 -9.30 -25.70
CA ASP A 87 3.63 -8.98 -24.29
C ASP A 87 3.86 -7.48 -24.02
N MET A 88 3.29 -7.00 -22.93
CA MET A 88 3.37 -5.61 -22.49
C MET A 88 3.40 -5.54 -20.97
N GLU A 89 4.21 -4.62 -20.43
CA GLU A 89 4.16 -4.28 -19.01
C GLU A 89 2.95 -3.37 -18.74
N ILE A 90 2.13 -3.78 -17.79
CA ILE A 90 0.96 -3.07 -17.33
C ILE A 90 1.26 -2.44 -15.99
N THR A 91 0.82 -1.19 -15.81
CA THR A 91 0.89 -0.49 -14.53
C THR A 91 -0.50 0.03 -14.17
N ILE A 92 -1.03 -0.45 -13.05
CA ILE A 92 -2.26 0.08 -12.44
C ILE A 92 -1.84 1.03 -11.31
N ALA A 93 -1.90 2.32 -11.59
CA ALA A 93 -1.51 3.41 -10.67
C ALA A 93 -2.75 4.20 -10.21
N ASP A 94 -3.75 3.50 -9.69
CA ASP A 94 -5.03 4.08 -9.30
C ASP A 94 -5.06 4.63 -7.86
N GLY A 95 -3.94 4.50 -7.14
CA GLY A 95 -3.76 5.01 -5.78
C GLY A 95 -4.49 4.21 -4.70
N ARG A 96 -4.89 2.96 -4.97
CA ARG A 96 -5.58 2.10 -4.01
C ARG A 96 -4.64 1.07 -3.39
N GLU A 97 -5.00 0.60 -2.20
CA GLU A 97 -4.28 -0.45 -1.46
C GLU A 97 -4.92 -1.84 -1.62
N VAL A 98 -5.83 -2.01 -2.60
CA VAL A 98 -6.49 -3.28 -2.88
C VAL A 98 -5.66 -4.08 -3.86
N CYS A 99 -5.61 -5.40 -3.67
CA CYS A 99 -4.81 -6.29 -4.52
C CYS A 99 -5.65 -7.13 -5.47
N LYS A 100 -6.92 -7.40 -5.15
CA LYS A 100 -7.78 -8.29 -5.93
C LYS A 100 -8.59 -7.50 -6.93
N TYR A 101 -8.40 -7.83 -8.20
CA TYR A 101 -9.10 -7.20 -9.31
C TYR A 101 -9.77 -8.24 -10.19
N ASP A 102 -10.94 -7.87 -10.68
CA ASP A 102 -11.53 -8.46 -11.86
C ASP A 102 -10.87 -7.81 -13.09
N MET A 103 -10.56 -8.62 -14.09
CA MET A 103 -9.91 -8.26 -15.34
C MET A 103 -10.82 -8.64 -16.49
N ARG A 104 -10.89 -7.80 -17.52
CA ARG A 104 -11.68 -8.05 -18.72
C ARG A 104 -10.86 -7.78 -19.98
N PHE A 105 -10.91 -8.73 -20.90
CA PHE A 105 -10.15 -8.77 -22.13
C PHE A 105 -11.10 -8.74 -23.32
N GLU A 106 -11.02 -7.70 -24.15
CA GLU A 106 -11.82 -7.60 -25.37
C GLU A 106 -10.92 -7.71 -26.59
N PHE A 107 -11.25 -8.65 -27.46
CA PHE A 107 -10.54 -8.92 -28.70
C PHE A 107 -11.17 -8.17 -29.88
N GLU A 108 -10.39 -8.03 -30.95
CA GLU A 108 -10.84 -7.42 -32.20
C GLU A 108 -12.16 -8.04 -32.70
N GLU A 109 -13.12 -7.18 -33.07
CA GLU A 109 -14.41 -7.60 -33.61
C GLU A 109 -14.22 -8.49 -34.84
N GLY A 110 -14.90 -9.64 -34.85
CA GLY A 110 -14.81 -10.61 -35.95
C GLY A 110 -13.62 -11.55 -35.90
N SER A 111 -12.76 -11.46 -34.87
CA SER A 111 -11.68 -12.44 -34.61
C SER A 111 -12.18 -13.85 -34.28
N GLY A 112 -13.44 -13.95 -33.80
CA GLY A 112 -14.05 -15.22 -33.39
C GLY A 112 -13.73 -15.62 -31.95
N LEU A 113 -13.03 -14.78 -31.18
CA LEU A 113 -12.88 -14.93 -29.73
C LEU A 113 -13.93 -14.08 -29.01
N ASP A 114 -14.50 -14.65 -27.94
CA ASP A 114 -15.41 -13.94 -27.04
C ASP A 114 -14.62 -13.09 -26.04
N THR A 115 -15.29 -12.12 -25.40
CA THR A 115 -14.73 -11.39 -24.26
C THR A 115 -14.44 -12.36 -23.11
N THR A 116 -13.23 -12.29 -22.56
CA THR A 116 -12.81 -13.12 -21.41
C THR A 116 -12.71 -12.24 -20.17
N GLU A 117 -13.16 -12.78 -19.04
CA GLU A 117 -13.05 -12.14 -17.73
C GLU A 117 -12.39 -13.11 -16.74
N ASP A 118 -11.53 -12.59 -15.85
CA ASP A 118 -10.86 -13.38 -14.81
C ASP A 118 -10.56 -12.53 -13.57
N MET A 119 -10.36 -13.15 -12.41
CA MET A 119 -10.05 -12.46 -11.16
C MET A 119 -8.65 -12.85 -10.68
N GLN A 120 -7.79 -11.86 -10.45
CA GLN A 120 -6.41 -12.10 -10.02
C GLN A 120 -6.02 -11.23 -8.83
N ASP A 121 -5.00 -11.67 -8.08
CA ASP A 121 -4.32 -10.88 -7.07
C ASP A 121 -3.13 -10.17 -7.71
N LEU A 122 -3.31 -8.91 -8.07
CA LEU A 122 -2.32 -8.12 -8.82
C LEU A 122 -1.09 -7.73 -7.99
N CYS A 123 -1.16 -7.82 -6.66
CA CYS A 123 0.01 -7.56 -5.79
C CYS A 123 1.02 -8.72 -5.85
N GLU A 124 0.54 -9.94 -6.13
CA GLU A 124 1.37 -11.14 -6.26
C GLU A 124 1.59 -11.55 -7.72
N LEU A 125 0.82 -10.96 -8.65
CA LEU A 125 0.88 -11.28 -10.07
C LEU A 125 2.13 -10.67 -10.72
N GLY A 126 3.03 -11.51 -11.19
CA GLY A 126 4.16 -11.07 -12.02
C GLY A 126 3.85 -11.08 -13.52
N GLU A 127 3.13 -12.10 -13.98
CA GLU A 127 2.80 -12.31 -15.39
C GLU A 127 1.43 -12.98 -15.52
N TYR A 128 0.63 -12.52 -16.48
CA TYR A 128 -0.63 -13.13 -16.89
C TYR A 128 -0.60 -13.44 -18.40
N THR A 129 -1.01 -14.63 -18.78
CA THR A 129 -1.07 -15.06 -20.19
C THR A 129 -2.49 -15.47 -20.56
N ILE A 130 -3.01 -14.88 -21.63
CA ILE A 130 -4.34 -15.21 -22.18
C ILE A 130 -4.20 -16.32 -23.21
N HIS A 131 -5.09 -17.32 -23.18
CA HIS A 131 -4.94 -18.59 -23.92
C HIS A 131 -6.14 -19.02 -24.79
N GLU A 132 -7.16 -18.17 -24.94
CA GLU A 132 -8.35 -18.47 -25.79
C GLU A 132 -8.00 -18.96 -27.21
#